data_AF-W6U2L3-F1
#
_entry.id   AF-W6U2L3-F1
#
_cell.length_a   1.000
_cell.length_b   1.000
_cell.length_c   1.000
_cell.angle_alpha   90.00
_cell.angle_beta   90.00
_cell.angle_gamma   90.00
#
_symmetry.space_group_name_H-M   'P 1'
#
loop_
_entity.id
_entity.type
_entity.pdbx_description
1 polymer ?
#
loop_
_entity_poly.entity_id
_entity_poly.type
_entity_poly.pdbx_seq_one_letter_code
_entity_poly.pdbx_strand_id
1 'polypeptide(L)'
;MVKSTLQVGTAKRRMWCNYNPPIFNPRIRLFQVPSNVCPPLTNAQVIGGLADDTTHPYVVIIYKSAVYNFEERRQLRKIYHPSRIGANIHLIFSIGLPQTSPGNVFQRDGFNITLSNRAGKKMLAHLRFPLRTKRLLLKELYEHDDLLVGDYEDTYYNLTLKLFHTFQWAARFCRPYKPIFVFLDDDYAVNINKLANFARGLTPELRDNLSHGYNVTVNPVFRYSSKYPQWAFSKREIPWPLHTPEHLGIYSVWSYRHVHDMALAMHFTKPMVIDDTWLAMVQYKLNLTFTKLKGMLFLDFPQSDRLSCSDIFFAPIWMFQRRGCAL
;
A
#
# COMPACT_ATOMS: atom_id res chain seq x y z
N MET A 1 -22.92 65.61 -34.30
CA MET A 1 -23.33 64.38 -33.58
C MET A 1 -22.14 63.94 -32.73
N VAL A 2 -22.28 64.04 -31.40
CA VAL A 2 -21.25 63.79 -30.39
C VAL A 2 -21.11 62.29 -30.16
N LYS A 3 -19.89 61.77 -30.04
CA LYS A 3 -19.63 60.49 -29.35
C LYS A 3 -18.55 60.71 -28.31
N SER A 4 -18.98 60.62 -27.04
CA SER A 4 -18.17 60.68 -25.84
C SER A 4 -17.43 59.38 -25.61
N THR A 5 -16.15 59.50 -25.26
CA THR A 5 -15.24 58.44 -24.82
C THR A 5 -15.54 58.08 -23.36
N LEU A 6 -15.55 56.79 -23.02
CA LEU A 6 -15.51 56.31 -21.64
C LEU A 6 -14.51 55.15 -21.55
N GLN A 7 -13.42 55.38 -20.81
CA GLN A 7 -12.45 54.37 -20.43
C GLN A 7 -13.08 53.39 -19.43
N VAL A 8 -12.85 52.09 -19.62
CA VAL A 8 -12.97 51.08 -18.57
C VAL A 8 -11.68 50.28 -18.56
N GLY A 9 -10.93 50.39 -17.46
CA GLY A 9 -9.66 49.70 -17.26
C GLY A 9 -9.86 48.19 -17.15
N THR A 10 -9.14 47.43 -17.97
CA THR A 10 -8.98 45.99 -17.79
C THR A 10 -7.87 45.75 -16.76
N ALA A 11 -8.26 45.52 -15.52
CA ALA A 11 -7.38 44.98 -14.50
C ALA A 11 -6.84 43.62 -14.98
N LYS A 12 -5.54 43.54 -15.28
CA LYS A 12 -4.81 42.26 -15.37
C LYS A 12 -4.84 41.62 -13.99
N ARG A 13 -5.83 40.76 -13.71
CA ARG A 13 -5.70 39.74 -12.66
C ARG A 13 -4.61 38.77 -13.11
N ARG A 14 -3.37 39.04 -12.72
CA ARG A 14 -2.37 37.98 -12.52
C ARG A 14 -2.88 37.15 -11.35
N MET A 15 -3.64 36.10 -11.64
CA MET A 15 -3.88 35.04 -10.68
C MET A 15 -2.55 34.31 -10.53
N TRP A 16 -1.75 34.75 -9.56
CA TRP A 16 -0.62 33.96 -9.09
C TRP A 16 -1.21 32.69 -8.47
N CYS A 17 -1.35 31.62 -9.26
CA CYS A 17 -1.40 30.29 -8.68
C CYS A 17 -0.10 30.15 -7.91
N ASN A 18 -0.16 30.25 -6.58
CA ASN A 18 0.96 29.90 -5.71
C ASN A 18 1.26 28.41 -5.92
N TYR A 19 2.11 28.11 -6.90
CA TYR A 19 2.64 26.78 -7.14
C TYR A 19 3.58 26.46 -5.98
N ASN A 20 3.05 25.79 -4.97
CA ASN A 20 3.90 25.15 -3.98
C ASN A 20 4.57 23.94 -4.66
N PRO A 21 5.91 23.88 -4.73
CA PRO A 21 6.59 22.70 -5.25
C PRO A 21 6.26 21.48 -4.37
N PRO A 22 6.29 20.26 -4.93
CA PRO A 22 6.09 19.05 -4.15
C PRO A 22 7.15 18.94 -3.04
N ILE A 23 6.70 18.64 -1.82
CA ILE A 23 7.55 18.47 -0.63
C ILE A 23 8.32 17.15 -0.71
N PHE A 24 7.72 16.14 -1.33
CA PHE A 24 8.28 14.80 -1.51
C PHE A 24 8.23 14.41 -2.99
N ASN A 25 9.36 14.52 -3.68
CA ASN A 25 9.44 14.25 -5.10
C ASN A 25 10.67 13.41 -5.45
N PRO A 26 10.81 12.19 -4.89
CA PRO A 26 11.89 11.32 -5.27
C PRO A 26 11.73 10.89 -6.73
N ARG A 27 12.85 10.61 -7.40
CA ARG A 27 12.82 10.01 -8.74
C ARG A 27 12.19 8.62 -8.63
N ILE A 28 11.10 8.39 -9.36
CA ILE A 28 10.43 7.10 -9.41
C ILE A 28 11.07 6.26 -10.50
N ARG A 29 11.65 5.12 -10.13
CA ARG A 29 12.10 4.10 -11.07
C ARG A 29 11.64 2.74 -10.59
N LEU A 30 11.05 1.98 -11.52
CA LEU A 30 10.64 0.60 -11.32
C LEU A 30 11.54 -0.27 -12.19
N PHE A 31 12.23 -1.24 -11.58
CA PHE A 31 13.08 -2.19 -12.29
C PHE A 31 12.28 -3.30 -12.96
N GLN A 32 11.17 -3.69 -12.33
CA GLN A 32 10.25 -4.69 -12.82
C GLN A 32 8.83 -4.25 -12.47
N VAL A 33 7.91 -4.43 -13.41
CA VAL A 33 6.48 -4.33 -13.20
C VAL A 33 5.84 -5.64 -13.65
N PRO A 34 4.79 -6.12 -12.97
CA PRO A 34 4.07 -7.32 -13.39
C PRO A 34 3.39 -7.07 -14.73
N SER A 35 3.70 -7.87 -15.75
CA SER A 35 3.22 -7.65 -17.12
C SER A 35 1.75 -8.03 -17.31
N ASN A 36 1.24 -8.97 -16.51
CA ASN A 36 -0.14 -9.43 -16.55
C ASN A 36 -1.12 -8.60 -15.70
N VAL A 37 -0.63 -7.57 -14.99
CA VAL A 37 -1.46 -6.72 -14.11
C VAL A 37 -1.38 -5.27 -14.57
N CYS A 38 -2.55 -4.72 -14.91
CA CYS A 38 -2.66 -3.39 -15.53
C CYS A 38 -1.74 -3.22 -16.76
N PRO A 39 -1.81 -4.12 -17.76
CA PRO A 39 -0.96 -4.03 -18.94
C PRO A 39 -1.23 -2.75 -19.75
N PRO A 40 -0.29 -2.32 -20.60
CA PRO A 40 -0.57 -1.27 -21.58
C PRO A 40 -1.75 -1.66 -22.48
N LEU A 41 -2.62 -0.69 -22.78
CA LEU A 41 -3.72 -0.92 -23.71
C LEU A 41 -3.19 -1.22 -25.11
N THR A 42 -3.83 -2.17 -25.79
CA THR A 42 -3.62 -2.38 -27.22
C THR A 42 -4.26 -1.24 -28.02
N ASN A 43 -3.82 -1.01 -29.26
CA ASN A 43 -4.42 0.01 -30.13
C ASN A 43 -5.94 -0.13 -30.27
N ALA A 44 -6.44 -1.37 -30.34
CA ALA A 44 -7.86 -1.66 -30.40
C ALA A 44 -8.60 -1.18 -29.12
N GLN A 45 -8.01 -1.40 -27.94
CA GLN A 45 -8.59 -0.95 -26.66
C GLN A 45 -8.48 0.56 -26.45
N VAL A 46 -7.48 1.22 -27.02
CA VAL A 46 -7.38 2.69 -27.00
C VAL A 46 -8.52 3.31 -27.81
N ILE A 47 -8.84 2.73 -28.97
CA ILE A 47 -9.87 3.24 -29.89
C ILE A 47 -11.28 2.84 -29.41
N GLY A 48 -11.47 1.58 -29.05
CA GLY A 48 -12.77 1.00 -28.68
C GLY A 48 -13.13 1.08 -27.20
N GLY A 49 -12.21 1.54 -26.35
CA GLY A 49 -12.36 1.46 -24.90
C GLY A 49 -12.13 0.04 -24.35
N LEU A 50 -12.10 -0.07 -23.02
CA LEU A 50 -12.16 -1.37 -22.34
C LEU A 50 -13.63 -1.79 -22.19
N ALA A 51 -13.92 -3.06 -22.41
CA ALA A 51 -15.23 -3.62 -22.10
C ALA A 51 -15.49 -3.48 -20.59
N ASP A 52 -16.62 -2.87 -20.22
CA ASP A 52 -17.03 -2.75 -18.83
C ASP A 52 -17.68 -4.06 -18.37
N ASP A 53 -16.85 -4.99 -17.89
CA ASP A 53 -17.35 -6.21 -17.25
C ASP A 53 -17.65 -5.93 -15.78
N THR A 54 -18.85 -5.45 -15.52
CA THR A 54 -19.37 -5.22 -14.17
C THR A 54 -19.54 -6.53 -13.37
N THR A 55 -19.63 -7.67 -14.06
CA THR A 55 -19.84 -9.00 -13.44
C THR A 55 -18.55 -9.60 -12.89
N HIS A 56 -17.39 -9.23 -13.44
CA HIS A 56 -16.07 -9.65 -12.96
C HIS A 56 -15.21 -8.43 -12.56
N PRO A 57 -15.36 -7.92 -11.33
CA PRO A 57 -14.60 -6.75 -10.88
C PRO A 57 -13.09 -7.02 -10.93
N TYR A 58 -12.35 -6.07 -11.51
CA TYR A 58 -10.88 -6.10 -11.51
C TYR A 58 -10.35 -5.74 -10.13
N VAL A 59 -9.65 -6.67 -9.49
CA VAL A 59 -9.08 -6.49 -8.14
C VAL A 59 -7.58 -6.75 -8.19
N VAL A 60 -6.79 -5.87 -7.59
CA VAL A 60 -5.35 -6.07 -7.45
C VAL A 60 -5.00 -6.16 -5.97
N ILE A 61 -4.57 -7.35 -5.55
CA ILE A 61 -4.04 -7.64 -4.24
C ILE A 61 -2.53 -7.39 -4.26
N ILE A 62 -2.07 -6.44 -3.47
CA ILE A 62 -0.68 -6.01 -3.39
C ILE A 62 -0.14 -6.34 -2.01
N TYR A 63 0.77 -7.31 -1.95
CA TYR A 63 1.49 -7.66 -0.74
C TYR A 63 2.74 -6.79 -0.59
N LYS A 64 2.80 -6.04 0.51
CA LYS A 64 4.03 -5.41 0.99
C LYS A 64 4.93 -6.52 1.56
N SER A 65 5.97 -6.88 0.83
CA SER A 65 6.88 -7.97 1.21
C SER A 65 8.32 -7.49 1.23
N ALA A 66 9.16 -7.98 2.12
CA ALA A 66 10.58 -7.65 2.08
C ALA A 66 11.28 -8.45 0.97
N VAL A 67 12.28 -7.87 0.31
CA VAL A 67 13.06 -8.54 -0.75
C VAL A 67 13.59 -9.93 -0.36
N TYR A 68 13.85 -10.19 0.93
CA TYR A 68 14.32 -11.49 1.45
C TYR A 68 13.21 -12.47 1.91
N ASN A 69 11.93 -12.09 1.86
CA ASN A 69 10.79 -12.90 2.31
C ASN A 69 10.30 -13.91 1.24
N PHE A 70 11.21 -14.68 0.65
CA PHE A 70 10.91 -15.64 -0.41
C PHE A 70 9.92 -16.73 0.02
N GLU A 71 10.02 -17.21 1.26
CA GLU A 71 9.16 -18.27 1.77
C GLU A 71 7.72 -17.78 1.91
N GLU A 72 7.55 -16.56 2.44
CA GLU A 72 6.23 -15.97 2.65
C GLU A 72 5.52 -15.71 1.32
N ARG A 73 6.23 -15.17 0.31
CA ARG A 73 5.69 -15.04 -1.04
C ARG A 73 5.29 -16.39 -1.65
N ARG A 74 6.15 -17.40 -1.51
CA ARG A 74 5.85 -18.78 -1.98
C ARG A 74 4.63 -19.36 -1.27
N GLN A 75 4.47 -19.15 0.03
CA GLN A 75 3.30 -19.61 0.78
C GLN A 75 2.03 -18.91 0.31
N LEU A 76 2.07 -17.60 0.12
CA LEU A 76 0.95 -16.82 -0.40
C LEU A 76 0.53 -17.28 -1.80
N ARG A 77 1.48 -17.55 -2.71
CA ARG A 77 1.19 -18.14 -4.04
C ARG A 77 0.52 -19.52 -3.94
N LYS A 78 0.93 -20.35 -2.98
CA LYS A 78 0.31 -21.68 -2.75
C LYS A 78 -1.11 -21.56 -2.19
N ILE A 79 -1.32 -20.62 -1.27
CA ILE A 79 -2.61 -20.36 -0.63
C ILE A 79 -3.62 -19.88 -1.68
N TYR A 80 -3.25 -18.89 -2.48
CA TYR A 80 -4.11 -18.28 -3.50
C TYR A 80 -3.94 -18.94 -4.86
N HIS A 81 -4.08 -20.28 -4.92
CA HIS A 81 -3.87 -21.02 -6.16
C HIS A 81 -4.66 -20.40 -7.34
N PRO A 82 -4.08 -20.23 -8.55
CA PRO A 82 -4.70 -19.51 -9.66
C PRO A 82 -6.10 -20.01 -10.05
N SER A 83 -6.41 -21.28 -9.78
CA SER A 83 -7.74 -21.88 -10.02
C SER A 83 -8.83 -21.44 -9.01
N ARG A 84 -8.44 -20.82 -7.89
CA ARG A 84 -9.36 -20.30 -6.85
C ARG A 84 -9.52 -18.79 -6.92
N ILE A 85 -8.55 -18.11 -7.53
CA ILE A 85 -8.62 -16.70 -7.83
C ILE A 85 -9.53 -16.56 -9.07
N GLY A 86 -10.66 -15.86 -8.94
CA GLY A 86 -11.50 -15.55 -10.10
C GLY A 86 -10.70 -14.79 -11.16
N ALA A 87 -11.05 -14.92 -12.44
CA ALA A 87 -10.22 -14.49 -13.58
C ALA A 87 -9.71 -13.03 -13.54
N ASN A 88 -10.37 -12.14 -12.78
CA ASN A 88 -10.04 -10.71 -12.68
C ASN A 88 -9.46 -10.28 -11.32
N ILE A 89 -9.08 -11.22 -10.45
CA ILE A 89 -8.34 -10.92 -9.23
C ILE A 89 -6.87 -11.23 -9.50
N HIS A 90 -5.98 -10.29 -9.20
CA HIS A 90 -4.55 -10.43 -9.43
C HIS A 90 -3.80 -10.26 -8.12
N LEU A 91 -2.75 -11.05 -7.93
CA LEU A 91 -1.87 -10.98 -6.77
C LEU A 91 -0.48 -10.53 -7.21
N ILE A 92 0.07 -9.52 -6.55
CA ILE A 92 1.43 -9.04 -6.77
C ILE A 92 2.14 -8.77 -5.44
N PHE A 93 3.47 -8.68 -5.48
CA PHE A 93 4.31 -8.33 -4.35
C PHE A 93 5.11 -7.06 -4.64
N SER A 94 4.98 -6.06 -3.77
CA SER A 94 5.78 -4.84 -3.80
C SER A 94 7.04 -5.01 -2.96
N ILE A 95 8.20 -4.93 -3.62
CA ILE A 95 9.52 -5.11 -3.01
C ILE A 95 10.47 -4.01 -3.50
N GLY A 96 11.56 -3.79 -2.75
CA GLY A 96 12.69 -2.98 -3.19
C GLY A 96 13.89 -3.85 -3.57
N LEU A 97 15.07 -3.24 -3.52
CA LEU A 97 16.35 -3.91 -3.70
C LEU A 97 16.94 -4.38 -2.36
N PRO A 98 17.78 -5.43 -2.36
CA PRO A 98 18.55 -5.82 -1.18
C PRO A 98 19.36 -4.65 -0.63
N GLN A 99 19.28 -4.45 0.69
CA GLN A 99 20.01 -3.39 1.39
C GLN A 99 21.52 -3.63 1.36
N THR A 100 22.30 -2.53 1.33
CA THR A 100 23.75 -2.56 1.42
C THR A 100 24.30 -2.26 2.83
N SER A 101 23.49 -1.69 3.73
CA SER A 101 23.91 -1.34 5.09
C SER A 101 24.20 -2.57 5.97
N PRO A 102 25.12 -2.45 6.96
CA PRO A 102 25.78 -3.60 7.58
C PRO A 102 25.04 -4.25 8.77
N GLY A 103 23.80 -3.87 9.09
CA GLY A 103 23.15 -4.41 10.30
C GLY A 103 21.69 -4.03 10.50
N ASN A 104 21.17 -4.35 11.70
CA ASN A 104 19.80 -4.10 12.12
C ASN A 104 19.61 -2.95 13.10
N VAL A 105 20.60 -2.07 13.17
CA VAL A 105 20.57 -0.86 13.99
C VAL A 105 20.44 0.34 13.07
N PHE A 106 19.42 1.16 13.30
CA PHE A 106 19.13 2.37 12.56
C PHE A 106 19.27 3.56 13.49
N GLN A 107 20.12 4.51 13.13
CA GLN A 107 20.22 5.77 13.86
C GLN A 107 19.18 6.74 13.33
N ARG A 108 18.36 7.32 14.21
CA ARG A 108 17.36 8.30 13.82
C ARG A 108 17.15 9.33 14.91
N ASP A 109 17.25 10.59 14.51
CA ASP A 109 17.06 11.78 15.35
C ASP A 109 17.58 11.67 16.80
N GLY A 110 18.82 11.17 16.93
CA GLY A 110 19.53 11.09 18.21
C GLY A 110 19.26 9.83 19.04
N PHE A 111 18.57 8.83 18.51
CA PHE A 111 18.47 7.51 19.14
C PHE A 111 18.71 6.37 18.15
N ASN A 112 19.13 5.23 18.69
CA ASN A 112 19.38 4.01 17.92
C ASN A 112 18.20 3.08 18.08
N ILE A 113 17.63 2.63 16.97
CA ILE A 113 16.65 1.55 16.97
C ILE A 113 17.30 0.26 16.49
N THR A 114 17.24 -0.76 17.34
CA THR A 114 17.58 -2.13 16.96
C THR A 114 16.31 -2.90 16.62
N LEU A 115 16.19 -3.38 15.39
CA LEU A 115 15.09 -4.26 15.00
C LEU A 115 15.35 -5.68 15.51
N SER A 116 14.74 -6.03 16.65
CA SER A 116 14.82 -7.38 17.25
C SER A 116 13.73 -8.34 16.76
N ASN A 117 12.76 -7.83 16.00
CA ASN A 117 11.60 -8.55 15.49
C ASN A 117 11.90 -9.41 14.25
N ARG A 118 10.86 -9.99 13.65
CA ARG A 118 10.93 -10.80 12.42
C ARG A 118 11.71 -10.09 11.29
N ALA A 119 11.41 -8.82 11.03
CA ALA A 119 12.05 -8.05 9.97
C ALA A 119 13.57 -7.91 10.19
N GLY A 120 13.98 -7.54 11.41
CA GLY A 120 15.40 -7.42 11.75
C GLY A 120 16.15 -8.76 11.68
N LYS A 121 15.53 -9.86 12.13
CA LYS A 121 16.11 -11.21 12.03
C LYS A 121 16.31 -11.66 10.58
N LYS A 122 15.31 -11.44 9.72
CA LYS A 122 15.38 -11.78 8.28
C LYS A 122 16.47 -10.98 7.57
N MET A 123 16.59 -9.70 7.90
CA MET A 123 17.65 -8.83 7.39
C MET A 123 19.05 -9.30 7.80
N LEU A 124 19.26 -9.63 9.09
CA LEU A 124 20.55 -10.20 9.54
C LEU A 124 20.87 -11.53 8.84
N ALA A 125 19.85 -12.38 8.61
CA ALA A 125 20.04 -13.62 7.86
C ALA A 125 20.45 -13.37 6.40
N HIS A 126 19.89 -12.34 5.76
CA HIS A 126 20.32 -11.89 4.43
C HIS A 126 21.78 -11.43 4.43
N LEU A 127 22.19 -10.59 5.40
CA LEU A 127 23.55 -10.06 5.48
C LEU A 127 24.63 -11.13 5.63
N ARG A 128 24.29 -12.29 6.21
CA ARG A 128 25.19 -13.46 6.26
C ARG A 128 25.40 -14.11 4.89
N PHE A 129 24.43 -14.01 3.98
CA PHE A 129 24.45 -14.69 2.67
C PHE A 129 23.91 -13.81 1.52
N PRO A 130 24.51 -12.64 1.23
CA PRO A 130 23.96 -11.68 0.27
C PRO A 130 23.90 -12.23 -1.16
N LEU A 131 24.91 -13.02 -1.57
CA LEU A 131 24.94 -13.68 -2.88
C LEU A 131 23.81 -14.70 -3.05
N ARG A 132 23.42 -15.39 -1.96
CA ARG A 132 22.29 -16.32 -1.99
C ARG A 132 20.98 -15.57 -2.23
N THR A 133 20.76 -14.47 -1.51
CA THR A 133 19.56 -13.63 -1.72
C THR A 133 19.51 -13.08 -3.14
N LYS A 134 20.63 -12.59 -3.68
CA LYS A 134 20.68 -12.12 -5.07
C LYS A 134 20.29 -13.21 -6.07
N ARG A 135 20.84 -14.43 -5.93
CA ARG A 135 20.50 -15.58 -6.78
C ARG A 135 19.02 -15.96 -6.67
N LEU A 136 18.48 -15.99 -5.45
CA LEU A 136 17.06 -16.30 -5.22
C LEU A 136 16.13 -15.24 -5.81
N LEU A 137 16.47 -13.96 -5.69
CA LEU A 137 15.70 -12.87 -6.28
C LEU A 137 15.68 -12.94 -7.82
N LEU A 138 16.85 -13.16 -8.44
CA LEU A 138 16.93 -13.31 -9.90
C LEU A 138 16.14 -14.53 -10.38
N LYS A 139 16.19 -15.64 -9.64
CA LYS A 139 15.39 -16.83 -9.93
C LYS A 139 13.90 -16.54 -9.82
N GLU A 140 13.46 -15.87 -8.75
CA GLU A 140 12.06 -15.53 -8.54
C GLU A 140 11.53 -14.58 -9.63
N LEU A 141 12.32 -13.58 -10.02
CA LEU A 141 12.00 -12.67 -11.14
C LEU A 141 11.84 -13.40 -12.48
N TYR A 142 12.58 -14.49 -12.68
CA TYR A 142 12.47 -15.31 -13.89
C TYR A 142 11.25 -16.25 -13.83
N GLU A 143 10.94 -16.81 -12.66
CA GLU A 143 9.87 -17.80 -12.50
C GLU A 143 8.47 -17.18 -12.33
N HIS A 144 8.38 -15.92 -11.90
CA HIS A 144 7.12 -15.27 -11.54
C HIS A 144 7.01 -13.85 -12.10
N ASP A 145 5.86 -13.56 -12.72
CA ASP A 145 5.49 -12.22 -13.25
C ASP A 145 4.58 -11.45 -12.27
N ASP A 146 4.88 -11.54 -10.97
CA ASP A 146 4.06 -10.94 -9.90
C ASP A 146 4.86 -9.99 -8.98
N LEU A 147 6.08 -9.62 -9.37
CA LEU A 147 6.93 -8.72 -8.61
C LEU A 147 6.88 -7.28 -9.16
N LEU A 148 6.51 -6.33 -8.29
CA LEU A 148 6.72 -4.90 -8.49
C LEU A 148 7.99 -4.49 -7.75
N VAL A 149 9.06 -4.20 -8.49
CA VAL A 149 10.38 -3.91 -7.92
C VAL A 149 10.72 -2.43 -8.10
N GLY A 150 10.77 -1.68 -7.00
CA GLY A 150 11.20 -0.28 -7.02
C GLY A 150 12.70 -0.09 -6.80
N ASP A 151 13.23 1.04 -7.29
CA ASP A 151 14.64 1.45 -7.14
C ASP A 151 14.89 2.12 -5.80
N TYR A 152 14.78 1.33 -4.73
CA TYR A 152 15.09 1.75 -3.36
C TYR A 152 15.57 0.57 -2.53
N GLU A 153 16.37 0.83 -1.50
CA GLU A 153 16.76 -0.23 -0.56
C GLU A 153 15.58 -0.67 0.30
N ASP A 154 15.29 -1.97 0.31
CA ASP A 154 14.15 -2.56 0.99
C ASP A 154 14.41 -2.74 2.49
N THR A 155 14.25 -1.65 3.23
CA THR A 155 14.46 -1.59 4.68
C THR A 155 13.16 -1.26 5.41
N TYR A 156 13.11 -1.60 6.70
CA TYR A 156 11.95 -1.30 7.54
C TYR A 156 11.62 0.20 7.59
N TYR A 157 12.61 1.08 7.51
CA TYR A 157 12.40 2.53 7.54
C TYR A 157 12.28 3.17 6.15
N ASN A 158 12.36 2.35 5.09
CA ASN A 158 12.00 2.74 3.72
C ASN A 158 10.61 2.25 3.31
N LEU A 159 9.78 1.74 4.25
CA LEU A 159 8.41 1.30 3.93
C LEU A 159 7.56 2.44 3.33
N THR A 160 7.76 3.69 3.76
CA THR A 160 7.13 4.87 3.15
C THR A 160 7.52 5.04 1.68
N LEU A 161 8.78 4.79 1.33
CA LEU A 161 9.25 4.87 -0.05
C LEU A 161 8.70 3.71 -0.90
N LYS A 162 8.58 2.51 -0.32
CA LYS A 162 7.89 1.36 -0.91
C LYS A 162 6.43 1.68 -1.20
N LEU A 163 5.71 2.19 -0.21
CA LEU A 163 4.32 2.58 -0.33
C LEU A 163 4.14 3.64 -1.42
N PHE A 164 5.00 4.66 -1.43
CA PHE A 164 5.03 5.68 -2.47
C PHE A 164 5.18 5.07 -3.87
N HIS A 165 6.21 4.24 -4.12
CA HIS A 165 6.40 3.60 -5.42
C HIS A 165 5.20 2.76 -5.84
N THR A 166 4.59 2.04 -4.89
CA THR A 166 3.43 1.20 -5.14
C THR A 166 2.22 2.02 -5.56
N PHE A 167 1.94 3.13 -4.87
CA PHE A 167 0.84 4.03 -5.21
C PHE A 167 1.07 4.75 -6.53
N GLN A 168 2.30 5.16 -6.83
CA GLN A 168 2.64 5.78 -8.12
C GLN A 168 2.46 4.80 -9.28
N TRP A 169 2.89 3.54 -9.11
CA TRP A 169 2.64 2.49 -10.10
C TRP A 169 1.13 2.26 -10.28
N ALA A 170 0.39 2.06 -9.20
CA ALA A 170 -1.04 1.80 -9.22
C ALA A 170 -1.82 2.95 -9.91
N ALA A 171 -1.55 4.19 -9.53
CA ALA A 171 -2.21 5.37 -10.09
C ALA A 171 -1.87 5.60 -11.58
N ARG A 172 -0.67 5.23 -12.02
CA ARG A 172 -0.20 5.46 -13.39
C ARG A 172 -0.61 4.36 -14.35
N PHE A 173 -0.33 3.10 -14.01
CA PHE A 173 -0.46 1.96 -14.91
C PHE A 173 -1.89 1.38 -14.90
N CYS A 174 -2.59 1.43 -13.77
CA CYS A 174 -3.94 0.87 -13.66
C CYS A 174 -5.08 1.84 -14.03
N ARG A 175 -4.77 3.05 -14.47
CA ARG A 175 -5.75 4.07 -14.83
C ARG A 175 -6.84 3.61 -15.80
N PRO A 176 -6.53 2.83 -16.86
CA PRO A 176 -7.57 2.34 -17.76
C PRO A 176 -8.56 1.38 -17.08
N TYR A 177 -8.06 0.54 -16.17
CA TYR A 177 -8.81 -0.57 -15.58
C TYR A 177 -9.61 -0.17 -14.33
N LYS A 178 -9.16 0.87 -13.63
CA LYS A 178 -9.76 1.38 -12.38
C LYS A 178 -10.08 0.28 -11.35
N PRO A 179 -9.10 -0.54 -10.97
CA PRO A 179 -9.35 -1.69 -10.12
C PRO A 179 -9.66 -1.31 -8.67
N ILE A 180 -10.23 -2.27 -7.94
CA ILE A 180 -10.21 -2.23 -6.47
C ILE A 180 -8.81 -2.68 -6.03
N PHE A 181 -8.16 -1.90 -5.18
CA PHE A 181 -6.87 -2.27 -4.63
C PHE A 181 -7.01 -2.83 -3.23
N VAL A 182 -6.30 -3.91 -2.94
CA VAL A 182 -6.17 -4.48 -1.61
C VAL A 182 -4.70 -4.50 -1.26
N PHE A 183 -4.28 -3.73 -0.25
CA PHE A 183 -2.91 -3.75 0.26
C PHE A 183 -2.86 -4.63 1.50
N LEU A 184 -1.82 -5.45 1.67
CA LEU A 184 -1.60 -6.25 2.89
C LEU A 184 -0.12 -6.42 3.20
N ASP A 185 0.20 -6.67 4.47
CA ASP A 185 1.48 -7.26 4.87
C ASP A 185 1.55 -8.76 4.51
N ASP A 186 2.76 -9.26 4.26
CA ASP A 186 3.00 -10.65 3.83
C ASP A 186 2.80 -11.74 4.91
N ASP A 187 2.35 -11.36 6.11
CA ASP A 187 1.91 -12.25 7.18
C ASP A 187 0.41 -12.17 7.48
N TYR A 188 -0.34 -11.42 6.66
CA TYR A 188 -1.80 -11.36 6.64
C TYR A 188 -2.36 -11.98 5.36
N ALA A 189 -3.65 -12.30 5.40
CA ALA A 189 -4.39 -12.83 4.27
C ALA A 189 -5.81 -12.24 4.24
N VAL A 190 -6.34 -12.17 3.01
CA VAL A 190 -7.75 -11.90 2.71
C VAL A 190 -8.46 -13.17 2.26
N ASN A 191 -9.72 -13.36 2.67
CA ASN A 191 -10.59 -14.40 2.15
C ASN A 191 -11.05 -14.04 0.72
N ILE A 192 -10.57 -14.76 -0.30
CA ILE A 192 -10.84 -14.40 -1.72
C ILE A 192 -12.31 -14.53 -2.08
N ASN A 193 -13.00 -15.56 -1.57
CA ASN A 193 -14.42 -15.74 -1.84
C ASN A 193 -15.24 -14.56 -1.32
N LYS A 194 -14.91 -14.07 -0.12
CA LYS A 194 -15.53 -12.85 0.41
C LYS A 194 -15.15 -11.61 -0.36
N LEU A 195 -13.88 -11.47 -0.76
CA LEU A 195 -13.42 -10.34 -1.56
C LEU A 195 -14.16 -10.27 -2.90
N ALA A 196 -14.32 -11.41 -3.58
CA ALA A 196 -15.05 -11.52 -4.83
C ALA A 196 -16.53 -11.18 -4.65
N ASN A 197 -17.19 -11.70 -3.61
CA ASN A 197 -18.59 -11.37 -3.30
C ASN A 197 -18.76 -9.90 -2.93
N PHE A 198 -17.85 -9.35 -2.13
CA PHE A 198 -17.82 -7.94 -1.76
C PHE A 198 -17.72 -7.08 -3.03
N ALA A 199 -16.72 -7.33 -3.88
CA ALA A 199 -16.49 -6.55 -5.09
C ALA A 199 -17.65 -6.63 -6.09
N ARG A 200 -18.30 -7.80 -6.24
CA ARG A 200 -19.49 -7.98 -7.09
C ARG A 200 -20.73 -7.27 -6.55
N GLY A 201 -20.84 -7.14 -5.22
CA GLY A 201 -21.97 -6.49 -4.56
C GLY A 201 -21.92 -4.96 -4.51
N LEU A 202 -20.83 -4.33 -4.97
CA LEU A 202 -20.69 -2.87 -4.95
C LEU A 202 -21.42 -2.21 -6.11
N THR A 203 -22.19 -1.17 -5.82
CA THR A 203 -22.64 -0.22 -6.85
C THR A 203 -21.44 0.58 -7.38
N PRO A 204 -21.54 1.20 -8.58
CA PRO A 204 -20.49 2.06 -9.10
C PRO A 204 -20.05 3.17 -8.12
N GLU A 205 -20.99 3.78 -7.41
CA GLU A 205 -20.73 4.85 -6.45
C GLU A 205 -19.93 4.35 -5.24
N LEU A 206 -20.33 3.19 -4.69
CA LEU A 206 -19.60 2.57 -3.58
C LEU A 206 -18.20 2.12 -4.01
N ARG A 207 -18.07 1.59 -5.24
CA ARG A 207 -16.78 1.18 -5.81
C ARG A 207 -15.81 2.36 -5.96
N ASP A 208 -16.29 3.53 -6.35
CA ASP A 208 -15.44 4.73 -6.51
C ASP A 208 -15.03 5.35 -5.15
N ASN A 209 -15.71 4.97 -4.05
CA ASN A 209 -15.55 5.57 -2.73
C ASN A 209 -15.01 4.61 -1.64
N LEU A 210 -14.39 3.49 -2.01
CA LEU A 210 -13.83 2.53 -1.04
C LEU A 210 -12.63 3.11 -0.27
N SER A 211 -12.69 3.02 1.05
CA SER A 211 -11.61 3.36 2.00
C SER A 211 -11.81 2.55 3.29
N HIS A 212 -11.35 1.30 3.28
CA HIS A 212 -11.55 0.37 4.39
C HIS A 212 -10.25 -0.23 4.89
N GLY A 213 -10.11 -0.35 6.20
CA GLY A 213 -8.97 -0.98 6.84
C GLY A 213 -9.26 -1.25 8.30
N TYR A 214 -8.29 -1.78 9.04
CA TYR A 214 -8.45 -1.87 10.49
C TYR A 214 -8.30 -0.46 11.09
N ASN A 215 -9.43 0.16 11.48
CA ASN A 215 -9.44 1.53 11.93
C ASN A 215 -8.93 1.69 13.38
N VAL A 216 -8.05 2.65 13.59
CA VAL A 216 -7.54 3.07 14.89
C VAL A 216 -7.86 4.55 15.05
N THR A 217 -8.79 4.85 15.96
CA THR A 217 -9.24 6.23 16.22
C THR A 217 -8.32 6.98 17.16
N VAL A 218 -7.69 6.28 18.10
CA VAL A 218 -6.71 6.82 19.05
C VAL A 218 -5.34 6.29 18.67
N ASN A 219 -4.54 7.13 18.02
CA ASN A 219 -3.20 6.80 17.53
C ASN A 219 -2.14 7.56 18.33
N PRO A 220 -1.62 7.00 19.44
CA PRO A 220 -0.62 7.67 20.26
C PRO A 220 0.76 7.69 19.59
N VAL A 221 1.44 8.83 19.67
CA VAL A 221 2.83 8.95 19.23
C VAL A 221 3.72 8.19 20.20
N PHE A 222 4.25 7.04 19.79
CA PHE A 222 5.19 6.30 20.61
C PHE A 222 6.48 7.10 20.84
N ARG A 223 7.04 6.99 22.04
CA ARG A 223 8.33 7.58 22.40
C ARG A 223 9.38 6.48 22.54
N TYR A 224 10.66 6.86 22.56
CA TYR A 224 11.76 5.88 22.60
C TYR A 224 11.67 4.94 23.82
N SER A 225 11.13 5.42 24.95
CA SER A 225 10.87 4.63 26.15
C SER A 225 9.67 3.66 26.07
N SER A 226 8.95 3.64 24.95
CA SER A 226 7.79 2.74 24.77
C SER A 226 8.23 1.29 24.58
N LYS A 227 7.28 0.35 24.71
CA LYS A 227 7.50 -1.08 24.41
C LYS A 227 7.73 -1.36 22.93
N TYR A 228 7.47 -0.39 22.06
CA TYR A 228 7.58 -0.51 20.60
C TYR A 228 8.52 0.58 20.06
N PRO A 229 9.80 0.60 20.46
CA PRO A 229 10.73 1.67 20.10
C PRO A 229 10.91 1.79 18.58
N GLN A 230 10.67 0.71 17.81
CA GLN A 230 10.73 0.76 16.35
C GLN A 230 9.71 1.69 15.71
N TRP A 231 8.63 2.02 16.41
CA TRP A 231 7.58 2.95 15.99
C TRP A 231 7.64 4.30 16.69
N ALA A 232 8.69 4.53 17.51
CA ALA A 232 8.81 5.76 18.28
C ALA A 232 9.01 6.98 17.37
N PHE A 233 8.77 8.19 17.88
CA PHE A 233 9.22 9.45 17.28
C PHE A 233 9.79 10.36 18.37
N SER A 234 10.82 11.13 18.04
CA SER A 234 11.27 12.20 18.93
C SER A 234 10.25 13.35 18.98
N LYS A 235 10.45 14.29 19.91
CA LYS A 235 9.70 15.55 19.95
C LYS A 235 10.05 16.52 18.82
N ARG A 236 11.25 16.43 18.23
CA ARG A 236 11.63 17.22 17.04
C ARG A 236 10.97 16.69 15.78
N GLU A 237 10.79 15.38 15.67
CA GLU A 237 10.08 14.77 14.55
C GLU A 237 8.58 15.00 14.66
N ILE A 238 7.99 14.66 15.82
CA ILE A 238 6.55 14.77 16.10
C ILE A 238 6.35 15.35 17.51
N PRO A 239 6.09 16.67 17.63
CA PRO A 239 5.91 17.32 18.94
C PRO A 239 4.60 16.91 19.63
N TRP A 240 3.55 16.60 18.86
CA TRP A 240 2.22 16.25 19.36
C TRP A 240 2.19 14.88 20.08
N PRO A 241 1.23 14.66 20.99
CA PRO A 241 1.08 13.37 21.68
C PRO A 241 0.30 12.32 20.87
N LEU A 242 -0.52 12.76 19.91
CA LEU A 242 -1.34 11.89 19.06
C LEU A 242 -1.05 12.19 17.58
N HIS A 243 -1.10 11.14 16.77
CA HIS A 243 -1.23 11.21 15.32
C HIS A 243 -2.71 11.37 14.93
N THR A 244 -2.99 11.53 13.64
CA THR A 244 -4.35 11.42 13.12
C THR A 244 -4.86 9.98 13.31
N PRO A 245 -6.20 9.75 13.29
CA PRO A 245 -6.73 8.40 13.10
C PRO A 245 -6.08 7.73 11.88
N GLU A 246 -6.00 6.41 11.89
CA GLU A 246 -5.35 5.65 10.81
C GLU A 246 -6.07 4.33 10.49
N HIS A 247 -5.76 3.77 9.33
CA HIS A 247 -5.86 2.33 9.13
C HIS A 247 -4.49 1.72 9.47
N LEU A 248 -4.46 0.65 10.27
CA LEU A 248 -3.21 -0.07 10.50
C LEU A 248 -2.65 -0.59 9.18
N GLY A 249 -1.32 -0.50 9.01
CA GLY A 249 -0.60 -0.89 7.80
C GLY A 249 -0.64 -2.38 7.43
N ILE A 250 -1.34 -3.20 8.21
CA ILE A 250 -1.49 -4.65 8.04
C ILE A 250 -2.35 -5.03 6.83
N TYR A 251 -3.37 -4.23 6.52
CA TYR A 251 -4.18 -4.37 5.32
C TYR A 251 -5.14 -3.19 5.12
N SER A 252 -5.55 -2.96 3.88
CA SER A 252 -6.59 -1.99 3.50
C SER A 252 -7.18 -2.28 2.11
N VAL A 253 -8.39 -1.76 1.85
CA VAL A 253 -9.13 -1.86 0.58
C VAL A 253 -9.48 -0.46 0.10
N TRP A 254 -9.17 -0.17 -1.16
CA TRP A 254 -9.28 1.16 -1.75
C TRP A 254 -9.90 1.15 -3.13
N SER A 255 -10.58 2.25 -3.47
CA SER A 255 -10.98 2.52 -4.84
C SER A 255 -9.76 2.98 -5.64
N TYR A 256 -9.78 2.75 -6.95
CA TYR A 256 -8.78 3.33 -7.84
C TYR A 256 -8.71 4.86 -7.68
N ARG A 257 -9.86 5.53 -7.56
CA ARG A 257 -9.91 6.99 -7.38
C ARG A 257 -9.13 7.44 -6.16
N HIS A 258 -9.36 6.82 -5.00
CA HIS A 258 -8.65 7.19 -3.79
C HIS A 258 -7.15 6.88 -3.90
N VAL A 259 -6.74 5.77 -4.51
CA VAL A 259 -5.31 5.48 -4.78
C VAL A 259 -4.69 6.54 -5.69
N HIS A 260 -5.42 6.98 -6.72
CA HIS A 260 -4.98 8.04 -7.62
C HIS A 260 -4.80 9.39 -6.89
N ASP A 261 -5.82 9.81 -6.12
CA ASP A 261 -5.79 11.07 -5.36
C ASP A 261 -4.71 11.03 -4.27
N MET A 262 -4.54 9.90 -3.59
CA MET A 262 -3.47 9.69 -2.61
C MET A 262 -2.09 9.75 -3.25
N ALA A 263 -1.87 9.14 -4.41
CA ALA A 263 -0.58 9.21 -5.11
C ALA A 263 -0.20 10.66 -5.43
N LEU A 264 -1.16 11.51 -5.78
CA LEU A 264 -0.94 12.95 -5.95
C LEU A 264 -0.65 13.64 -4.60
N ALA A 265 -1.46 13.40 -3.58
CA ALA A 265 -1.32 14.05 -2.27
C ALA A 265 -0.05 13.63 -1.50
N MET A 266 0.50 12.45 -1.77
CA MET A 266 1.80 11.99 -1.25
C MET A 266 2.92 12.95 -1.62
N HIS A 267 2.91 13.53 -2.82
CA HIS A 267 3.92 14.51 -3.24
C HIS A 267 3.93 15.78 -2.40
N PHE A 268 2.80 16.11 -1.77
CA PHE A 268 2.61 17.32 -0.97
C PHE A 268 2.56 17.02 0.54
N THR A 269 3.04 15.85 0.95
CA THR A 269 3.06 15.43 2.36
C THR A 269 4.45 14.96 2.74
N LYS A 270 5.03 15.59 3.77
CA LYS A 270 6.37 15.25 4.26
C LYS A 270 6.40 13.76 4.68
N PRO A 271 7.33 12.95 4.14
CA PRO A 271 7.43 11.54 4.48
C PRO A 271 7.87 11.38 5.94
N MET A 272 7.43 10.30 6.56
CA MET A 272 7.89 9.84 7.87
C MET A 272 8.25 8.36 7.79
N VAL A 273 8.92 7.84 8.81
CA VAL A 273 9.47 6.47 8.77
C VAL A 273 8.43 5.38 9.04
N ILE A 274 7.22 5.76 9.47
CA ILE A 274 6.08 4.87 9.73
C ILE A 274 5.07 5.10 8.61
N ASP A 275 4.91 4.10 7.75
CA ASP A 275 4.27 4.24 6.44
C ASP A 275 2.75 4.35 6.51
N ASP A 276 2.12 3.63 7.42
CA ASP A 276 0.68 3.70 7.68
C ASP A 276 0.26 5.00 8.36
N THR A 277 1.00 5.46 9.37
CA THR A 277 0.79 6.79 9.96
C THR A 277 1.03 7.91 8.93
N TRP A 278 2.00 7.74 8.01
CA TRP A 278 2.18 8.68 6.90
C TRP A 278 0.99 8.67 5.95
N LEU A 279 0.54 7.50 5.54
CA LEU A 279 -0.62 7.32 4.66
C LEU A 279 -1.88 7.92 5.27
N ALA A 280 -2.07 7.75 6.58
CA ALA A 280 -3.18 8.33 7.33
C ALA A 280 -3.19 9.86 7.27
N MET A 281 -2.03 10.53 7.32
CA MET A 281 -1.95 11.98 7.12
C MET A 281 -2.31 12.39 5.68
N VAL A 282 -1.88 11.62 4.68
CA VAL A 282 -2.24 11.84 3.27
C VAL A 282 -3.75 11.72 3.10
N GLN A 283 -4.34 10.66 3.64
CA GLN A 283 -5.78 10.42 3.68
C GLN A 283 -6.54 11.54 4.40
N TYR A 284 -6.04 11.99 5.55
CA TYR A 284 -6.66 13.08 6.32
C TYR A 284 -6.69 14.40 5.53
N LYS A 285 -5.62 14.72 4.80
CA LYS A 285 -5.57 15.88 3.90
C LYS A 285 -6.58 15.83 2.76
N LEU A 286 -6.95 14.62 2.33
CA LEU A 286 -7.97 14.38 1.31
C LEU A 286 -9.38 14.26 1.90
N ASN A 287 -9.53 14.43 3.22
CA ASN A 287 -10.81 14.29 3.93
C ASN A 287 -11.47 12.90 3.73
N LEU A 288 -10.67 11.83 3.57
CA LEU A 288 -11.22 10.47 3.48
C LEU A 288 -11.42 9.88 4.88
N THR A 289 -12.45 9.06 5.01
CA THR A 289 -12.86 8.47 6.30
C THR A 289 -12.15 7.16 6.61
N PHE A 290 -11.95 6.90 7.90
CA PHE A 290 -11.31 5.67 8.41
C PHE A 290 -12.38 4.67 8.82
N THR A 291 -12.83 3.84 7.88
CA THR A 291 -13.87 2.85 8.13
C THR A 291 -13.34 1.43 8.14
N LYS A 292 -14.05 0.53 8.81
CA LYS A 292 -13.70 -0.89 8.95
C LYS A 292 -14.86 -1.76 8.48
N LEU A 293 -14.55 -2.84 7.77
CA LEU A 293 -15.54 -3.87 7.38
C LEU A 293 -15.65 -4.97 8.44
N LYS A 294 -16.80 -5.64 8.48
CA LYS A 294 -17.01 -6.84 9.31
C LYS A 294 -16.00 -7.92 8.90
N GLY A 295 -15.38 -8.56 9.88
CA GLY A 295 -14.40 -9.63 9.64
C GLY A 295 -12.96 -9.15 9.39
N MET A 296 -12.67 -7.86 9.52
CA MET A 296 -11.29 -7.34 9.58
C MET A 296 -10.72 -7.54 11.00
N LEU A 297 -9.84 -8.52 11.18
CA LEU A 297 -9.31 -8.96 12.46
C LEU A 297 -7.84 -8.53 12.66
N PHE A 298 -7.48 -8.29 13.91
CA PHE A 298 -6.12 -7.99 14.37
C PHE A 298 -5.65 -9.07 15.37
N LEU A 299 -4.34 -9.16 15.64
CA LEU A 299 -3.66 -10.25 16.36
C LEU A 299 -4.31 -10.64 17.69
N ASP A 300 -4.86 -9.67 18.43
CA ASP A 300 -5.37 -9.86 19.80
C ASP A 300 -6.91 -9.84 19.88
N PHE A 301 -7.63 -10.39 18.90
CA PHE A 301 -9.10 -10.41 18.98
C PHE A 301 -9.57 -11.42 20.05
N PRO A 302 -10.11 -10.97 21.21
CA PRO A 302 -10.68 -11.88 22.20
C PRO A 302 -11.93 -12.51 21.56
N GLN A 303 -12.09 -13.83 21.70
CA GLN A 303 -13.11 -14.66 21.01
C GLN A 303 -12.75 -15.16 19.60
N SER A 304 -11.48 -15.10 19.17
CA SER A 304 -11.09 -15.68 17.87
C SER A 304 -11.53 -17.14 17.71
N ASP A 305 -11.52 -17.94 18.78
CA ASP A 305 -11.86 -19.38 18.73
C ASP A 305 -13.34 -19.66 18.37
N ARG A 306 -14.24 -18.67 18.45
CA ARG A 306 -15.66 -18.82 18.07
C ARG A 306 -15.95 -18.45 16.61
N LEU A 307 -14.97 -17.91 15.88
CA LEU A 307 -15.16 -17.44 14.51
C LEU A 307 -14.99 -18.58 13.50
N SER A 308 -15.96 -18.69 12.59
CA SER A 308 -15.88 -19.57 11.41
C SER A 308 -15.08 -18.92 10.28
N CYS A 309 -14.65 -19.70 9.28
CA CYS A 309 -13.98 -19.15 8.09
C CYS A 309 -14.84 -18.11 7.34
N SER A 310 -16.17 -18.26 7.38
CA SER A 310 -17.13 -17.31 6.82
C SER A 310 -17.31 -16.05 7.66
N ASP A 311 -16.73 -15.94 8.85
CA ASP A 311 -16.71 -14.69 9.63
C ASP A 311 -15.46 -13.86 9.36
N ILE A 312 -14.37 -14.50 8.96
CA ILE A 312 -13.08 -13.86 8.73
C ILE A 312 -13.03 -13.26 7.32
N PHE A 313 -12.73 -11.97 7.22
CA PHE A 313 -12.46 -11.31 5.93
C PHE A 313 -10.96 -11.08 5.78
N PHE A 314 -10.33 -10.43 6.76
CA PHE A 314 -8.89 -10.23 6.83
C PHE A 314 -8.37 -10.70 8.19
N ALA A 315 -7.26 -11.43 8.20
CA ALA A 315 -6.63 -11.90 9.43
C ALA A 315 -5.18 -12.32 9.17
N PRO A 316 -4.38 -12.53 10.23
CA PRO A 316 -3.08 -13.19 10.10
C PRO A 316 -3.21 -14.56 9.42
N ILE A 317 -2.23 -14.94 8.60
CA ILE A 317 -2.25 -16.21 7.83
C ILE A 317 -2.47 -17.43 8.74
N TRP A 318 -1.82 -17.45 9.90
CA TRP A 318 -1.92 -18.55 10.86
C TRP A 318 -3.36 -18.81 11.32
N MET A 319 -4.21 -17.77 11.34
CA MET A 319 -5.60 -17.89 11.79
C MET A 319 -6.45 -18.69 10.81
N PHE A 320 -6.20 -18.52 9.51
CA PHE A 320 -6.82 -19.31 8.44
C PHE A 320 -6.29 -20.74 8.43
N GLN A 321 -4.97 -20.91 8.59
CA GLN A 321 -4.32 -22.23 8.61
C GLN A 321 -4.82 -23.09 9.78
N ARG A 322 -4.87 -22.53 11.00
CA ARG A 322 -5.36 -23.23 12.20
C ARG A 322 -6.81 -23.72 12.06
N ARG A 323 -7.61 -23.07 11.21
CA ARG A 323 -9.03 -23.39 10.97
C ARG A 323 -9.28 -24.18 9.69
N GLY A 324 -8.24 -24.47 8.90
CA GLY A 324 -8.40 -25.14 7.61
C GLY A 324 -9.24 -24.34 6.61
N CYS A 325 -9.24 -23.00 6.70
CA CYS A 325 -10.03 -22.18 5.79
C CYS A 325 -9.52 -22.28 4.36
N ALA A 326 -10.44 -22.47 3.41
CA ALA A 326 -10.14 -22.27 2.01
C ALA A 326 -9.99 -20.75 1.74
N LEU A 327 -8.80 -20.37 1.30
CA LEU A 327 -8.48 -19.03 0.83
C LEU A 327 -8.46 -18.99 -0.69
#